data_AF-A0A8J6MR40-F1
#
_entry.id   AF-A0A8J6MR40-F1
#
_cell.length_a   1.000
_cell.length_b   1.000
_cell.length_c   1.000
_cell.angle_alpha   90.00
_cell.angle_beta   90.00
_cell.angle_gamma   90.00
#
_symmetry.space_group_name_H-M   'P 1'
#
loop_
_entity.id
_entity.type
_entity.pdbx_description
1 polymer ?
#
loop_
_entity_poly.entity_id
_entity_poly.type
_entity_poly.pdbx_seq_one_letter_code
_entity_poly.pdbx_strand_id
1 'polypeptide(L)'
;MLLVLPIFLELLYEQDLIRHFKSKNYRIFLKGLGQSILALGLPPLGMGIYLLINKLVTGNWLQFLVYQKEHWKQKFGFFADLLSIHAAKAFRAYVHYAYGIWIPGILLFFFALAMLIFFAGRIRLSYAAFSLLYILISFSPTGLLSGPRYISGMFTLYLLIALLAKKIPLENRWILDFILSFCLFFYSVLFILRFVF
;
A
#
# COMPACT_ATOMS: atom_id res chain seq x y z
N MET A 1 2.59 -8.50 -7.41
CA MET A 1 2.91 -9.37 -6.26
C MET A 1 2.07 -9.07 -5.01
N LEU A 2 1.82 -7.81 -4.65
CA LEU A 2 1.03 -7.43 -3.46
C LEU A 2 -0.34 -8.13 -3.33
N LEU A 3 -0.97 -8.46 -4.46
CA LEU A 3 -2.28 -9.11 -4.50
C LEU A 3 -2.24 -10.63 -4.31
N VAL A 4 -1.08 -11.27 -4.43
CA VAL A 4 -0.98 -12.74 -4.33
C VAL A 4 -1.41 -13.23 -2.95
N LEU A 5 -0.92 -12.59 -1.88
CA LEU A 5 -1.28 -12.98 -0.51
C LEU A 5 -2.77 -12.71 -0.20
N PRO A 6 -3.34 -11.53 -0.49
CA PRO A 6 -4.78 -11.29 -0.31
C PRO A 6 -5.66 -12.25 -1.11
N ILE A 7 -5.32 -12.53 -2.37
CA ILE A 7 -6.05 -13.50 -3.21
C ILE A 7 -5.97 -14.89 -2.56
N PHE A 8 -4.78 -15.31 -2.12
CA PHE A 8 -4.60 -16.60 -1.45
C PHE A 8 -5.46 -16.71 -0.20
N LEU A 9 -5.47 -15.69 0.65
CA LEU A 9 -6.28 -15.65 1.86
C LEU A 9 -7.79 -15.66 1.57
N GLU A 10 -8.24 -14.93 0.55
CA GLU A 10 -9.65 -14.92 0.16
C GLU A 10 -10.08 -16.28 -0.38
N LEU A 11 -9.24 -16.94 -1.19
CA LEU A 11 -9.51 -18.28 -1.72
C LEU A 11 -9.58 -19.34 -0.62
N LEU A 12 -8.73 -19.23 0.41
CA LEU A 12 -8.82 -20.11 1.58
C LEU A 12 -10.15 -19.92 2.35
N TYR A 13 -10.68 -18.70 2.37
CA TYR A 13 -11.89 -18.36 3.11
C TYR A 13 -13.18 -18.63 2.33
N GLU A 14 -13.28 -18.23 1.07
CA GLU A 14 -14.51 -18.34 0.27
C GLU A 14 -14.80 -19.75 -0.25
N GLN A 15 -13.76 -20.50 -0.63
CA GLN A 15 -13.99 -21.79 -1.27
C GLN A 15 -14.21 -22.94 -0.28
N ASP A 16 -14.16 -22.67 1.03
CA ASP A 16 -14.31 -23.67 2.08
C ASP A 16 -13.44 -24.92 1.76
N LEU A 17 -12.27 -24.71 1.12
CA LEU A 17 -11.46 -25.79 0.54
C LEU A 17 -11.10 -26.82 1.60
N ILE A 18 -10.83 -26.33 2.81
CA ILE A 18 -10.54 -27.12 4.01
C ILE A 18 -11.74 -28.02 4.37
N ARG A 19 -12.97 -27.52 4.25
CA ARG A 19 -14.20 -28.26 4.53
C ARG A 19 -14.50 -29.31 3.47
N HIS A 20 -14.35 -28.96 2.19
CA HIS A 20 -14.56 -29.88 1.06
C HIS A 20 -13.51 -31.00 1.00
N PHE A 21 -12.27 -30.71 1.39
CA PHE A 21 -11.23 -31.72 1.57
C PHE A 21 -11.58 -32.69 2.72
N LYS A 22 -12.02 -32.17 3.87
CA LYS A 22 -12.44 -32.98 5.02
C LYS A 22 -13.69 -33.83 4.73
N SER A 23 -14.62 -33.33 3.91
CA SER A 23 -15.83 -34.09 3.51
C SER A 23 -15.59 -35.09 2.38
N LYS A 24 -14.33 -35.31 1.95
CA LYS A 24 -13.93 -36.20 0.85
C LYS A 24 -14.62 -35.91 -0.49
N ASN A 25 -15.11 -34.68 -0.70
CA ASN A 25 -15.74 -34.29 -1.95
C ASN A 25 -14.69 -33.77 -2.95
N TYR A 26 -13.86 -34.69 -3.44
CA TYR A 26 -12.67 -34.37 -4.24
C TYR A 26 -12.97 -33.65 -5.55
N ARG A 27 -14.16 -33.86 -6.15
CA ARG A 27 -14.53 -33.22 -7.42
C ARG A 27 -14.70 -31.71 -7.28
N ILE A 28 -15.39 -31.27 -6.21
CA ILE A 28 -15.59 -29.84 -5.92
C ILE A 28 -14.26 -29.22 -5.46
N PHE A 29 -13.51 -29.94 -4.63
CA PHE A 29 -12.18 -29.53 -4.19
C PHE A 29 -11.21 -29.27 -5.35
N LEU A 30 -11.09 -30.20 -6.31
CA LEU A 30 -10.21 -30.05 -7.47
C LEU A 30 -10.64 -28.89 -8.38
N LYS A 31 -11.94 -28.67 -8.56
CA LYS A 31 -12.46 -27.54 -9.34
C LYS A 31 -12.13 -26.20 -8.67
N GLY A 32 -12.32 -26.08 -7.35
CA GLY A 32 -11.94 -24.90 -6.59
C GLY A 32 -10.43 -24.64 -6.60
N LEU A 33 -9.63 -25.71 -6.43
CA LEU A 33 -8.18 -25.64 -6.52
C LEU A 33 -7.70 -25.16 -7.90
N GLY A 34 -8.30 -25.66 -8.99
CA GLY A 34 -7.99 -25.20 -10.34
C GLY A 34 -8.28 -23.70 -10.54
N GLN A 35 -9.45 -23.22 -10.09
CA GLN A 35 -9.79 -21.80 -10.11
C GLN A 35 -8.83 -20.96 -9.26
N SER A 36 -8.42 -21.48 -8.10
CA SER A 36 -7.47 -20.84 -7.19
C SER A 36 -6.09 -20.67 -7.83
N ILE A 37 -5.57 -21.73 -8.46
CA ILE A 37 -4.29 -21.70 -9.17
C ILE A 37 -4.33 -20.71 -10.32
N LEU A 38 -5.42 -20.67 -11.08
CA LEU A 38 -5.59 -19.70 -12.17
C LEU A 38 -5.58 -18.25 -11.64
N ALA A 39 -6.36 -17.97 -10.60
CA ALA A 39 -6.43 -16.64 -10.00
C ALA A 39 -5.07 -16.20 -9.40
N LEU A 40 -4.37 -17.11 -8.71
CA LEU A 40 -3.04 -16.85 -8.15
C LEU A 40 -1.94 -16.74 -9.21
N GLY A 41 -2.11 -17.39 -10.36
CA GLY A 41 -1.17 -17.40 -11.47
C GLY A 41 -1.18 -16.10 -12.29
N LEU A 42 -2.29 -15.37 -12.33
CA LEU A 42 -2.41 -14.15 -13.14
C LEU A 42 -1.43 -13.02 -12.72
N PRO A 43 -1.32 -12.63 -11.43
CA PRO A 43 -0.36 -11.61 -11.01
C PRO A 43 1.12 -11.95 -11.31
N PRO A 44 1.65 -13.16 -11.00
CA PRO A 44 3.02 -13.50 -11.34
C PRO A 44 3.23 -13.69 -12.84
N LEU A 45 2.20 -14.09 -13.61
CA LEU A 45 2.29 -14.17 -15.07
C LEU A 45 2.58 -12.79 -15.69
N GLY A 46 1.85 -11.74 -15.25
CA GLY A 46 2.12 -10.38 -15.70
C GLY A 46 3.55 -9.91 -15.39
N MET A 47 4.05 -10.25 -14.19
CA MET A 47 5.46 -10.00 -13.83
C MET A 47 6.42 -10.80 -14.71
N GLY A 48 6.12 -12.07 -15.00
CA GLY A 48 6.93 -12.92 -15.87
C GLY A 48 7.04 -12.37 -17.28
N ILE A 49 5.93 -11.88 -17.85
CA ILE A 49 5.91 -11.20 -19.16
C ILE A 49 6.78 -9.94 -19.11
N TYR A 50 6.64 -9.12 -18.07
CA TYR A 50 7.48 -7.92 -17.91
C TYR A 50 8.98 -8.25 -17.81
N LEU A 51 9.33 -9.29 -17.05
CA LEU A 51 10.71 -9.78 -16.92
C LEU A 51 11.23 -10.33 -18.26
N LEU A 52 10.40 -11.05 -19.01
CA LEU A 52 10.73 -11.55 -20.34
C LEU A 52 11.00 -10.40 -21.32
N ILE A 53 10.16 -9.37 -21.32
CA ILE A 53 10.38 -8.15 -22.12
C ILE A 53 11.73 -7.52 -21.77
N ASN A 54 12.05 -7.38 -20.47
CA ASN A 54 13.36 -6.89 -20.05
C ASN A 54 14.50 -7.75 -20.63
N LYS A 55 14.39 -9.08 -20.55
CA LYS A 55 15.40 -10.00 -21.09
C LYS A 55 15.55 -9.89 -22.60
N LEU A 56 14.45 -9.81 -23.34
CA LEU A 56 14.46 -9.75 -24.81
C LEU A 56 15.01 -8.43 -25.34
N VAL A 57 14.68 -7.30 -24.69
CA VAL A 57 15.06 -5.96 -25.15
C VAL A 57 16.47 -5.58 -24.69
N THR A 58 16.84 -5.94 -23.46
CA THR A 58 18.07 -5.42 -22.81
C THR A 58 19.10 -6.51 -22.51
N GLY A 59 18.76 -7.78 -22.74
CA GLY A 59 19.62 -8.91 -22.40
C GLY A 59 19.63 -9.29 -20.91
N ASN A 60 18.93 -8.55 -20.05
CA ASN A 60 18.91 -8.74 -18.59
C ASN A 60 17.48 -8.77 -18.05
N TRP A 61 17.14 -9.82 -17.27
CA TRP A 61 15.81 -9.98 -16.66
C TRP A 61 15.45 -8.85 -15.68
N LEU A 62 16.43 -8.33 -14.95
CA LEU A 62 16.24 -7.35 -13.87
C LEU A 62 16.77 -5.97 -14.24
N GLN A 63 16.80 -5.63 -15.53
CA GLN A 63 17.36 -4.37 -16.01
C GLN A 63 16.73 -3.13 -15.37
N PHE A 64 15.43 -3.19 -15.06
CA PHE A 64 14.74 -2.11 -14.35
C PHE A 64 15.37 -1.76 -12.99
N LEU A 65 15.96 -2.73 -12.27
CA LEU A 65 16.67 -2.48 -11.00
C LEU A 65 18.00 -1.76 -11.24
N VAL A 66 18.69 -2.10 -12.34
CA VAL A 66 19.92 -1.41 -12.76
C VAL A 66 19.59 0.04 -13.06
N TYR A 67 18.57 0.30 -13.88
CA TYR A 67 18.12 1.65 -14.19
C TYR A 67 17.69 2.44 -12.96
N GLN A 68 16.91 1.84 -12.05
CA GLN A 68 16.55 2.50 -10.79
C GLN A 68 17.78 2.93 -9.98
N LYS A 69 18.80 2.08 -9.92
CA LYS A 69 20.04 2.37 -9.19
C LYS A 69 20.90 3.42 -9.89
N GLU A 70 21.14 3.28 -11.19
CA GLU A 70 22.10 4.10 -11.92
C GLU A 70 21.57 5.50 -12.22
N HIS A 71 20.31 5.61 -12.65
CA HIS A 71 19.72 6.87 -13.07
C HIS A 71 18.97 7.58 -11.95
N TRP A 72 18.29 6.84 -11.06
CA TRP A 72 17.51 7.42 -9.96
C TRP A 72 18.18 7.31 -8.59
N LYS A 73 19.31 6.60 -8.49
CA LYS A 73 20.00 6.33 -7.20
C LYS A 73 19.07 5.64 -6.18
N GLN A 74 18.12 4.85 -6.68
CA GLN A 74 17.12 4.14 -5.89
C GLN A 74 17.47 2.65 -5.79
N LYS A 75 17.24 2.08 -4.61
CA LYS A 75 17.26 0.63 -4.41
C LYS A 75 16.13 0.22 -3.46
N PHE A 76 15.81 -1.05 -3.47
CA PHE A 76 14.97 -1.64 -2.43
C PHE A 76 15.76 -1.64 -1.11
N GLY A 77 15.15 -1.12 -0.05
CA GLY A 77 15.74 -1.02 1.28
C GLY A 77 14.74 -1.37 2.37
N PHE A 78 15.19 -1.30 3.61
CA PHE A 78 14.32 -1.52 4.76
C PHE A 78 13.56 -0.24 5.11
N PHE A 79 12.25 -0.37 5.37
CA PHE A 79 11.39 0.78 5.62
C PHE A 79 11.80 1.60 6.85
N ALA A 80 12.37 0.96 7.88
CA ALA A 80 12.82 1.67 9.08
C ALA A 80 14.05 2.54 8.79
N ASP A 81 14.96 2.09 7.91
CA ASP A 81 16.09 2.89 7.47
C ASP A 81 15.60 4.13 6.72
N LEU A 82 14.62 3.97 5.83
CA LEU A 82 13.99 5.10 5.14
C LEU A 82 13.36 6.09 6.13
N LEU A 83 12.58 5.60 7.10
CA LEU A 83 11.92 6.44 8.11
C LEU A 83 12.93 7.18 8.99
N SER A 84 14.05 6.54 9.37
CA SER A 84 15.11 7.20 10.13
C SER A 84 15.78 8.32 9.33
N ILE A 85 16.03 8.09 8.03
CA ILE A 85 16.54 9.11 7.11
C ILE A 85 15.54 10.26 6.96
N HIS A 86 14.25 9.96 6.79
CA HIS A 86 13.21 10.98 6.69
C HIS A 86 13.11 11.79 7.99
N ALA A 87 13.19 11.14 9.16
CA ALA A 87 13.18 11.82 10.45
C ALA A 87 14.38 12.77 10.58
N ALA A 88 15.59 12.32 10.22
CA ALA A 88 16.76 13.20 10.21
C ALA A 88 16.60 14.39 9.25
N LYS A 89 16.01 14.15 8.06
CA LYS A 89 15.73 15.21 7.08
C LYS A 89 14.63 16.16 7.51
N ALA A 90 13.66 15.72 8.32
CA ALA A 90 12.62 16.60 8.86
C ALA A 90 13.21 17.74 9.71
N PHE A 91 14.34 17.50 10.40
CA PHE A 91 15.00 18.52 11.23
C PHE A 91 16.14 19.26 10.52
N ARG A 92 16.74 18.66 9.48
CA ARG A 92 17.97 19.19 8.85
C ARG A 92 17.77 19.72 7.43
N ALA A 93 16.69 19.34 6.74
CA ALA A 93 16.43 19.81 5.38
C ALA A 93 15.85 21.24 5.40
N TYR A 94 15.84 21.88 4.22
CA TYR A 94 15.11 23.12 4.04
C TYR A 94 13.64 22.97 4.47
N VAL A 95 13.12 24.02 5.09
CA VAL A 95 11.75 24.09 5.65
C VAL A 95 10.71 23.58 4.65
N HIS A 96 10.78 24.01 3.39
CA HIS A 96 9.83 23.57 2.36
C HIS A 96 9.85 22.05 2.12
N TYR A 97 11.03 21.41 2.12
CA TYR A 97 11.11 19.94 1.98
C TYR A 97 10.71 19.19 3.26
N ALA A 98 11.02 19.75 4.43
CA ALA A 98 10.58 19.20 5.71
C ALA A 98 9.06 19.08 5.77
N TYR A 99 8.34 20.17 5.50
CA TYR A 99 6.87 20.20 5.55
C TYR A 99 6.20 19.65 4.30
N GLY A 100 6.84 19.69 3.14
CA GLY A 100 6.27 19.20 1.87
C GLY A 100 6.48 17.70 1.61
N ILE A 101 7.55 17.11 2.14
CA ILE A 101 7.92 15.71 1.86
C ILE A 101 8.07 14.89 3.13
N TRP A 102 9.01 15.27 4.00
CA TRP A 102 9.55 14.36 5.00
C TRP A 102 8.56 14.13 6.15
N ILE A 103 8.05 15.21 6.75
CA ILE A 103 7.10 15.15 7.87
C ILE A 103 5.78 14.49 7.44
N PRO A 104 5.11 14.90 6.34
CA PRO A 104 3.87 14.25 5.91
C PRO A 104 4.05 12.76 5.61
N GLY A 105 5.17 12.38 5.00
CA GLY A 105 5.48 10.98 4.71
C GLY A 105 5.57 10.11 5.97
N ILE A 106 6.25 10.60 7.01
CA ILE A 106 6.35 9.91 8.31
C ILE A 106 4.98 9.83 8.98
N LEU A 107 4.26 10.94 9.06
CA LEU A 107 2.95 11.00 9.71
C LEU A 107 1.95 10.05 9.05
N LEU A 108 1.90 10.02 7.71
CA LEU A 108 0.98 9.13 6.98
C LEU A 108 1.36 7.66 7.12
N PHE A 109 2.65 7.32 7.19
CA PHE A 109 3.09 5.95 7.46
C PHE A 109 2.53 5.46 8.81
N PHE A 110 2.79 6.21 9.88
CA PHE A 110 2.35 5.83 11.22
C PHE A 110 0.83 5.91 11.37
N PHE A 111 0.18 6.88 10.73
CA PHE A 111 -1.27 6.96 10.70
C PHE A 111 -1.90 5.73 10.04
N ALA A 112 -1.43 5.33 8.85
CA ALA A 112 -1.94 4.16 8.15
C ALA A 112 -1.70 2.87 8.96
N LEU A 113 -0.52 2.73 9.58
CA LEU A 113 -0.19 1.59 10.43
C LEU A 113 -1.05 1.54 11.70
N ALA A 114 -1.26 2.67 12.37
CA ALA A 114 -2.11 2.78 13.56
C ALA A 114 -3.57 2.44 13.23
N MET A 115 -4.09 2.96 12.12
CA MET A 115 -5.44 2.65 11.64
C MET A 115 -5.60 1.16 11.35
N LEU A 116 -4.60 0.54 10.72
CA LEU A 116 -4.60 -0.90 10.47
C LEU A 116 -4.64 -1.69 11.78
N ILE A 117 -3.78 -1.37 12.75
CA ILE A 117 -3.73 -2.06 14.04
C ILE A 117 -5.07 -1.91 14.78
N PHE A 118 -5.61 -0.68 14.83
CA PHE A 118 -6.83 -0.37 15.57
C PHE A 118 -8.08 -1.08 15.01
N PHE A 119 -8.16 -1.26 13.69
CA PHE A 119 -9.30 -1.90 13.02
C PHE A 119 -8.99 -3.29 12.47
N ALA A 120 -7.84 -3.89 12.77
CA ALA A 120 -7.45 -5.21 12.25
C ALA A 120 -8.52 -6.28 12.51
N GLY A 121 -9.14 -6.25 13.69
CA GLY A 121 -10.24 -7.18 14.05
C GLY A 121 -11.62 -6.81 13.49
N ARG A 122 -11.72 -5.74 12.69
CA ARG A 122 -12.98 -5.23 12.11
C ARG A 122 -13.00 -5.33 10.57
N ILE A 123 -11.91 -5.78 9.96
CA ILE A 123 -11.78 -5.98 8.51
C ILE A 123 -11.45 -7.43 8.19
N ARG A 124 -11.63 -7.83 6.93
CA ARG A 124 -11.22 -9.17 6.46
C ARG A 124 -9.70 -9.32 6.58
N LEU A 125 -9.24 -10.53 6.89
CA LEU A 125 -7.81 -10.83 7.01
C LEU A 125 -7.04 -10.54 5.71
N SER A 126 -7.66 -10.80 4.55
CA SER A 126 -7.12 -10.46 3.23
C SER A 126 -6.84 -8.96 3.09
N TYR A 127 -7.73 -8.10 3.59
CA TYR A 127 -7.56 -6.64 3.59
C TYR A 127 -6.49 -6.19 4.59
N ALA A 128 -6.42 -6.81 5.76
CA ALA A 128 -5.37 -6.51 6.73
C ALA A 128 -3.98 -6.87 6.17
N ALA A 129 -3.85 -8.05 5.58
CA ALA A 129 -2.62 -8.52 4.94
C ALA A 129 -2.22 -7.64 3.75
N PHE A 130 -3.18 -7.27 2.89
CA PHE A 130 -2.95 -6.31 1.81
C PHE A 130 -2.41 -4.98 2.36
N SER A 131 -3.07 -4.42 3.36
CA SER A 131 -2.71 -3.12 3.93
C SER A 131 -1.29 -3.13 4.49
N LEU A 132 -0.94 -4.17 5.26
CA LEU A 132 0.38 -4.30 5.84
C LEU A 132 1.46 -4.39 4.75
N LEU A 133 1.28 -5.29 3.78
CA LEU A 133 2.23 -5.44 2.67
C LEU A 133 2.36 -4.15 1.86
N TYR A 134 1.24 -3.48 1.58
CA TYR A 134 1.21 -2.25 0.81
C TYR A 134 1.99 -1.13 1.53
N ILE A 135 1.77 -0.94 2.83
CA ILE A 135 2.48 0.07 3.65
C ILE A 135 4.00 -0.22 3.62
N LEU A 136 4.41 -1.46 3.90
CA LEU A 136 5.82 -1.82 4.01
C LEU A 136 6.56 -1.73 2.67
N ILE A 137 5.96 -2.23 1.59
CA ILE A 137 6.58 -2.23 0.26
C ILE A 137 6.58 -0.83 -0.35
N SER A 138 5.55 -0.01 -0.11
CA SER A 138 5.54 1.38 -0.58
C SER A 138 6.63 2.23 0.09
N PHE A 139 7.06 1.85 1.30
CA PHE A 139 8.12 2.53 2.06
C PHE A 139 9.47 1.82 2.01
N SER A 140 9.65 0.83 1.12
CA SER A 140 10.96 0.21 0.93
C SER A 140 11.93 0.96 0.01
N PRO A 141 11.51 1.79 -0.98
CA PRO A 141 12.47 2.50 -1.84
C PRO A 141 13.30 3.53 -1.07
N THR A 142 14.62 3.54 -1.24
CA THR A 142 15.56 4.36 -0.44
C THR A 142 15.44 5.88 -0.59
N GLY A 143 14.76 6.38 -1.61
CA GLY A 143 14.55 7.80 -1.86
C GLY A 143 13.10 8.10 -2.17
N LEU A 144 12.22 7.71 -1.26
CA LEU A 144 10.78 7.92 -1.35
C LEU A 144 10.40 9.39 -1.22
N LEU A 145 10.32 10.10 -2.34
CA LEU A 145 9.89 11.52 -2.37
C LEU A 145 8.37 11.68 -2.31
N SER A 146 7.60 10.68 -2.73
CA SER A 146 6.14 10.77 -2.86
C SER A 146 5.41 9.78 -1.95
N GLY A 147 5.92 9.53 -0.75
CA GLY A 147 5.34 8.59 0.23
C GLY A 147 3.83 8.80 0.46
N PRO A 148 3.36 10.04 0.67
CA PRO A 148 1.93 10.35 0.80
C PRO A 148 1.07 9.85 -0.37
N ARG A 149 1.56 10.02 -1.61
CA ARG A 149 0.85 9.59 -2.83
C ARG A 149 0.70 8.07 -2.91
N TYR A 150 1.70 7.32 -2.42
CA TYR A 150 1.57 5.87 -2.40
C TYR A 150 0.54 5.41 -1.38
N ILE A 151 0.56 5.97 -0.16
CA ILE A 151 -0.42 5.63 0.90
C ILE A 151 -1.84 6.00 0.50
N SER A 152 -2.06 7.13 -0.16
CA SER A 152 -3.39 7.47 -0.67
C SER A 152 -3.88 6.50 -1.74
N GLY A 153 -2.99 5.84 -2.49
CA GLY A 153 -3.37 4.75 -3.41
C GLY A 153 -3.87 3.48 -2.71
N MET A 154 -3.68 3.34 -1.39
CA MET A 154 -4.11 2.17 -0.64
C MET A 154 -5.62 2.21 -0.37
N PHE A 155 -6.41 1.49 -1.18
CA PHE A 155 -7.89 1.53 -1.07
C PHE A 155 -8.41 1.18 0.34
N THR A 156 -7.73 0.28 1.06
CA THR A 156 -8.11 -0.13 2.41
C THR A 156 -8.00 1.00 3.42
N LEU A 157 -7.16 2.02 3.18
CA LEU A 157 -7.08 3.20 4.04
C LEU A 157 -8.43 3.90 4.14
N TYR A 158 -9.14 4.05 3.01
CA TYR A 158 -10.45 4.68 2.98
C TYR A 158 -11.51 3.84 3.73
N LEU A 159 -11.41 2.51 3.67
CA LEU A 159 -12.27 1.63 4.47
C LEU A 159 -12.01 1.83 5.97
N LEU A 160 -10.73 1.91 6.37
CA LEU A 160 -10.33 2.16 7.76
C LEU A 160 -10.83 3.52 8.25
N ILE A 161 -10.67 4.57 7.45
CA ILE A 161 -11.17 5.92 7.77
C ILE A 161 -12.70 5.91 7.86
N ALA A 162 -13.41 5.20 6.98
CA ALA A 162 -14.86 5.07 7.07
C ALA A 162 -15.31 4.35 8.36
N LEU A 163 -14.56 3.34 8.82
CA LEU A 163 -14.81 2.70 10.11
C LEU A 163 -14.61 3.65 11.30
N LEU A 164 -13.64 4.56 11.20
CA LEU A 164 -13.44 5.62 12.20
C LEU A 164 -14.58 6.63 12.17
N ALA A 165 -14.96 7.10 10.98
CA ALA A 165 -16.06 8.05 10.80
C ALA A 165 -17.40 7.50 11.29
N LYS A 166 -17.63 6.18 11.20
CA LYS A 166 -18.82 5.52 11.77
C LYS A 166 -18.95 5.66 13.29
N LYS A 167 -17.86 5.94 14.00
CA LYS A 167 -17.91 6.21 15.45
C LYS A 167 -18.39 7.62 15.79
N ILE A 168 -18.43 8.53 14.82
CA ILE A 168 -18.90 9.91 15.00
C ILE A 168 -20.43 9.91 14.84
N PRO A 169 -21.19 10.43 15.84
CA PRO A 169 -22.64 10.60 15.74
C PRO A 169 -23.03 11.37 14.47
N LEU A 170 -24.18 11.02 13.87
CA LEU A 170 -24.62 11.62 12.60
C LEU A 170 -24.71 13.15 12.68
N GLU A 171 -25.23 13.65 13.81
CA GLU A 171 -25.34 15.07 14.16
C GLU A 171 -23.99 15.82 14.19
N ASN A 172 -22.87 15.11 14.36
CA ASN A 172 -21.53 15.70 14.47
C ASN A 172 -20.68 15.48 13.22
N ARG A 173 -21.22 14.85 12.16
CA ARG A 173 -20.45 14.58 10.94
C ARG A 173 -20.04 15.83 10.16
N TRP A 174 -20.79 16.92 10.29
CA TRP A 174 -20.41 18.21 9.71
C TRP A 174 -19.04 18.69 10.19
N ILE A 175 -18.61 18.30 11.39
CA ILE A 175 -17.27 18.63 11.93
C ILE A 175 -16.19 17.97 11.07
N LEU A 176 -16.40 16.70 10.68
CA LEU A 176 -15.46 15.98 9.82
C LEU A 176 -15.42 16.63 8.42
N ASP A 177 -16.56 16.96 7.85
CA ASP A 177 -16.66 17.61 6.54
C ASP A 177 -15.98 18.99 6.56
N PHE A 178 -16.17 19.75 7.64
CA PHE A 178 -15.51 21.03 7.86
C PHE A 178 -13.98 20.87 7.96
N ILE A 179 -13.49 19.91 8.75
CA ILE A 179 -12.05 19.64 8.88
C ILE A 179 -11.44 19.24 7.53
N LEU A 180 -12.07 18.32 6.80
CA LEU A 180 -11.57 17.87 5.50
C LEU A 180 -11.58 19.01 4.47
N SER A 181 -12.65 19.81 4.43
CA SER A 181 -12.74 20.98 3.55
C SER A 181 -11.69 22.03 3.89
N PHE A 182 -11.47 22.28 5.19
CA PHE A 182 -10.44 23.19 5.65
C PHE A 182 -9.03 22.68 5.29
N CYS A 183 -8.74 21.40 5.51
CA CYS A 183 -7.47 20.79 5.11
C CYS A 183 -7.24 20.87 3.59
N LEU A 184 -8.28 20.64 2.78
CA LEU A 184 -8.21 20.75 1.32
C LEU A 184 -7.96 22.20 0.88
N PHE A 185 -8.68 23.15 1.48
CA PHE A 185 -8.48 24.58 1.21
C PHE A 185 -7.05 25.00 1.57
N PHE A 186 -6.60 24.65 2.77
CA PHE A 186 -5.24 24.96 3.23
C PHE A 186 -4.17 24.35 2.33
N TYR A 187 -4.33 23.08 1.93
CA TYR A 187 -3.46 22.43 0.95
C TYR A 187 -3.44 23.18 -0.38
N SER A 188 -4.61 23.59 -0.89
CA SER A 188 -4.74 24.34 -2.15
C SER A 188 -4.02 25.69 -2.09
N VAL A 189 -4.10 26.39 -0.95
CA VAL A 189 -3.35 27.62 -0.71
C VAL A 189 -1.84 27.36 -0.72
N LEU A 190 -1.36 26.34 0.01
CA LEU A 190 0.06 25.99 0.03
C LEU A 190 0.58 25.58 -1.35
N PHE A 191 -0.25 24.90 -2.16
CA PHE A 191 0.06 24.54 -3.54
C PHE A 191 0.20 25.78 -4.43
N ILE A 192 -0.75 26.72 -4.38
CA ILE A 192 -0.69 27.98 -5.14
C ILE A 192 0.55 28.80 -4.75
N LEU A 193 0.89 28.82 -3.46
CA LEU A 193 2.07 29.53 -2.94
C LEU A 193 3.40 28.79 -3.21
N ARG A 194 3.39 27.65 -3.92
CA ARG A 194 4.57 26.82 -4.24
C ARG A 194 5.34 26.33 -3.01
N PHE A 195 4.66 26.18 -1.89
CA PHE A 195 5.20 25.54 -0.69
C PHE A 195 5.18 24.01 -0.77
N VAL A 196 4.31 23.47 -1.62
CA VAL A 196 4.20 22.05 -1.96
C VAL A 196 4.46 21.92 -3.46
N PHE A 197 5.17 20.87 -3.87
CA PHE A 197 5.57 20.60 -5.27
C PHE A 197 4.41 20.64 -6.26
#